data_AF-A0A1G6JS51-F1
#
_entry.id   AF-A0A1G6JS51-F1
#
_cell.length_a   1.000
_cell.length_b   1.000
_cell.length_c   1.000
_cell.angle_alpha   90.00
_cell.angle_beta   90.00
_cell.angle_gamma   90.00
#
_symmetry.space_group_name_H-M   'P 1'
#
loop_
_entity.id
_entity.type
_entity.pdbx_description
1 polymer ?
#
loop_
_entity_poly.entity_id
_entity_poly.type
_entity_poly.pdbx_seq_one_letter_code
_entity_poly.pdbx_strand_id
1 'polypeptide(L)'
;MKDALQPMAELIADLPSKTPKERERALEAVAQQAVSALTLLLKDVDRVRAVVYQLDSAGMSKLAYHGRGNTPNPFVKTTERGRLACEMVEEGKSHFEPDISQASSDAYKGTGNGYETYISAAINSGSTGYGMVTVDAPNALDLVDTDMQIVCVVADLLAIAFAIADTK
;
A
#
# COMPACT_ATOMS: atom_id res chain seq x y z
N MET A 1 17.26 -4.17 5.57
CA MET A 1 16.45 -3.18 4.83
C MET A 1 16.90 -3.07 3.38
N LYS A 2 18.14 -2.64 3.11
CA LYS A 2 18.70 -2.50 1.75
C LYS A 2 18.41 -3.70 0.85
N ASP A 3 18.78 -4.91 1.28
CA ASP A 3 18.67 -6.12 0.44
C ASP A 3 17.21 -6.47 0.08
N ALA A 4 16.24 -6.14 0.93
CA ALA A 4 14.83 -6.36 0.65
C ALA A 4 14.28 -5.36 -0.40
N LEU A 5 14.78 -4.12 -0.37
CA LEU A 5 14.35 -3.04 -1.25
C LEU A 5 15.14 -2.96 -2.56
N GLN A 6 16.34 -3.56 -2.62
CA GLN A 6 17.21 -3.48 -3.78
C GLN A 6 16.54 -3.95 -5.09
N PRO A 7 15.84 -5.10 -5.13
CA PRO A 7 15.20 -5.53 -6.38
C PRO A 7 14.11 -4.55 -6.84
N MET A 8 13.42 -3.90 -5.88
CA MET A 8 12.42 -2.88 -6.20
C MET A 8 13.09 -1.63 -6.79
N ALA A 9 14.19 -1.18 -6.19
CA ALA A 9 14.94 -0.02 -6.65
C ALA A 9 15.53 -0.23 -8.05
N GLU A 10 16.04 -1.44 -8.35
CA GLU A 10 16.54 -1.81 -9.68
C GLU A 10 15.44 -1.76 -10.74
N LEU A 11 14.25 -2.29 -10.43
CA LEU A 11 13.08 -2.22 -11.32
C LEU A 11 12.64 -0.76 -11.56
N ILE A 12 12.62 0.06 -10.51
CA ILE A 12 12.28 1.48 -10.62
C ILE A 12 13.30 2.23 -11.50
N ALA A 13 14.59 1.96 -11.31
CA ALA A 13 15.66 2.59 -12.08
C ALA A 13 15.59 2.26 -13.59
N ASP A 14 15.01 1.11 -13.95
CA ASP A 14 14.83 0.71 -15.34
C ASP A 14 13.54 1.28 -15.98
N LEU A 15 12.57 1.77 -15.20
CA LEU A 15 11.31 2.31 -15.74
C LEU A 15 11.48 3.43 -16.80
N PRO A 16 12.39 4.41 -16.64
CA PRO A 16 12.54 5.48 -17.62
C PRO A 16 12.93 5.00 -19.03
N SER A 17 13.63 3.86 -19.13
CA SER A 17 14.11 3.29 -20.41
C SER A 17 12.99 2.59 -21.21
N LYS A 18 11.87 2.28 -20.55
CA LYS A 18 10.76 1.48 -21.10
C LYS A 18 9.75 2.32 -21.87
N THR A 19 9.09 1.70 -22.85
CA THR A 19 7.92 2.26 -23.53
C THR A 19 6.72 2.34 -22.57
N PRO A 20 5.67 3.15 -22.87
CA PRO A 20 4.48 3.25 -22.02
C PRO A 20 3.86 1.89 -21.63
N LYS A 21 3.69 0.99 -22.61
CA LYS A 21 3.13 -0.36 -22.39
C LYS A 21 4.03 -1.24 -21.52
N GLU A 22 5.35 -1.08 -21.63
CA GLU A 22 6.31 -1.81 -20.80
C GLU A 22 6.38 -1.24 -19.38
N ARG A 23 6.18 0.07 -19.21
CA ARG A 23 6.10 0.72 -17.89
C ARG A 23 4.92 0.20 -17.08
N GLU A 24 3.76 0.00 -17.72
CA GLU A 24 2.58 -0.59 -17.06
C GLU A 24 2.89 -1.97 -16.46
N ARG A 25 3.48 -2.87 -17.26
CA ARG A 25 3.90 -4.21 -16.79
C ARG A 25 5.01 -4.15 -15.74
N ALA A 26 5.95 -3.23 -15.90
CA ALA A 26 7.02 -3.05 -14.94
C ALA A 26 6.48 -2.48 -13.61
N LEU A 27 5.43 -1.66 -13.63
CA LEU A 27 4.77 -1.15 -12.44
C LEU A 27 4.11 -2.27 -11.63
N GLU A 28 3.46 -3.23 -12.29
CA GLU A 28 2.96 -4.45 -11.63
C GLU A 28 4.10 -5.24 -10.95
N ALA A 29 5.24 -5.37 -11.63
CA ALA A 29 6.41 -6.05 -11.06
C ALA A 29 7.01 -5.29 -9.85
N VAL A 30 7.10 -3.96 -9.93
CA VAL A 30 7.52 -3.11 -8.80
C VAL A 30 6.55 -3.27 -7.63
N ALA A 31 5.24 -3.22 -7.87
CA ALA A 31 4.22 -3.40 -6.85
C ALA A 31 4.31 -4.79 -6.18
N GLN A 32 4.54 -5.85 -6.96
CA GLN A 32 4.73 -7.20 -6.45
C GLN A 32 6.00 -7.31 -5.59
N GLN A 33 7.08 -6.66 -6.00
CA GLN A 33 8.30 -6.64 -5.19
C GLN A 33 8.11 -5.82 -3.90
N ALA A 34 7.34 -4.72 -3.95
CA ALA A 34 7.06 -3.90 -2.79
C ALA A 34 6.31 -4.69 -1.70
N VAL A 35 5.24 -5.39 -2.05
CA VAL A 35 4.50 -6.22 -1.08
C VAL A 35 5.35 -7.37 -0.53
N SER A 36 6.20 -7.97 -1.37
CA SER A 36 7.12 -9.02 -0.93
C SER A 36 8.19 -8.48 0.03
N ALA A 37 8.77 -7.33 -0.29
CA ALA A 37 9.74 -6.64 0.57
C ALA A 37 9.12 -6.26 1.92
N LEU A 38 7.89 -5.74 1.96
CA LEU A 38 7.19 -5.43 3.21
C LEU A 38 7.03 -6.67 4.09
N THR A 39 6.61 -7.81 3.54
CA THR A 39 6.50 -9.05 4.33
C THR A 39 7.84 -9.57 4.86
N LEU A 40 8.95 -9.30 4.17
CA LEU A 40 10.30 -9.63 4.65
C LEU A 40 10.82 -8.66 5.70
N LEU A 41 10.50 -7.37 5.56
CA LEU A 41 10.89 -6.33 6.52
C LEU A 41 10.11 -6.45 7.82
N LEU A 42 8.87 -6.90 7.75
CA LEU A 42 7.96 -7.11 8.87
C LEU A 42 7.83 -8.60 9.24
N LYS A 43 8.90 -9.38 9.02
CA LYS A 43 8.90 -10.85 9.23
C LYS A 43 8.57 -11.28 10.67
N ASP A 44 8.75 -10.38 11.64
CA ASP A 44 8.51 -10.64 13.06
C ASP A 44 7.05 -10.35 13.46
N VAL A 45 6.25 -9.79 12.54
CA VAL A 45 4.80 -9.59 12.68
C VAL A 45 4.09 -10.85 12.21
N ASP A 46 3.28 -11.47 13.09
CA ASP A 46 2.61 -12.74 12.76
C ASP A 46 1.68 -12.59 11.55
N ARG A 47 1.89 -13.43 10.53
CA ARG A 47 1.02 -13.57 9.35
C ARG A 47 0.62 -12.24 8.71
N VAL A 48 1.56 -11.30 8.63
CA VAL A 48 1.37 -10.00 7.97
C VAL A 48 0.87 -10.16 6.54
N ARG A 49 -0.03 -9.28 6.10
CA ARG A 49 -0.44 -9.12 4.71
C ARG A 49 -0.12 -7.72 4.24
N ALA A 50 0.53 -7.61 3.08
CA ALA A 50 0.79 -6.35 2.40
C ALA A 50 0.02 -6.27 1.08
N VAL A 51 -0.51 -5.09 0.77
CA VAL A 51 -1.30 -4.85 -0.45
C VAL A 51 -0.92 -3.51 -1.05
N VAL A 52 -0.76 -3.47 -2.37
CA VAL A 52 -0.65 -2.23 -3.15
C VAL A 52 -1.94 -2.06 -3.94
N TYR A 53 -2.57 -0.92 -3.73
CA TYR A 53 -3.77 -0.47 -4.44
C TYR A 53 -3.43 0.68 -5.38
N GLN A 54 -4.06 0.69 -6.54
CA GLN A 54 -3.98 1.77 -7.52
C GLN A 54 -5.29 2.55 -7.54
N LEU A 55 -5.20 3.88 -7.56
CA LEU A 55 -6.33 4.78 -7.66
C LEU A 55 -6.81 4.89 -9.11
N ASP A 56 -8.11 4.77 -9.30
CA ASP A 56 -8.84 4.94 -10.56
C ASP A 56 -10.12 5.77 -10.33
N SER A 57 -10.97 5.90 -11.35
CA SER A 57 -12.20 6.70 -11.26
C SER A 57 -13.28 6.09 -10.35
N ALA A 58 -13.25 4.78 -10.12
CA ALA A 58 -14.21 4.04 -9.30
C ALA A 58 -13.74 3.88 -7.83
N GLY A 59 -12.47 4.18 -7.55
CA GLY A 59 -11.87 4.11 -6.22
C GLY A 59 -10.48 3.54 -6.31
N MET A 60 -10.16 2.52 -5.50
CA MET A 60 -8.88 1.84 -5.60
C MET A 60 -9.03 0.34 -5.80
N SER A 61 -8.36 -0.17 -6.82
CA SER A 61 -8.29 -1.58 -7.17
C SER A 61 -6.93 -2.16 -6.78
N LYS A 62 -6.91 -3.45 -6.44
CA LYS A 62 -5.70 -4.15 -5.98
C LYS A 62 -4.77 -4.39 -7.16
N LEU A 63 -3.55 -3.85 -7.09
CA LEU A 63 -2.48 -4.08 -8.07
C LEU A 63 -1.64 -5.31 -7.70
N ALA A 64 -1.20 -5.41 -6.44
CA ALA A 64 -0.41 -6.54 -5.93
C ALA A 64 -0.72 -6.82 -4.46
N TYR A 65 -0.47 -8.06 -4.01
CA TYR A 65 -0.57 -8.42 -2.60
C TYR A 65 0.34 -9.60 -2.26
N HIS A 66 0.77 -9.69 -1.00
CA HIS A 66 1.54 -10.81 -0.48
C HIS A 66 1.22 -11.05 1.00
N GLY A 67 1.52 -12.25 1.49
CA GLY A 67 1.24 -12.65 2.86
C GLY A 67 -0.08 -13.39 2.99
N ARG A 68 -0.74 -13.24 4.14
CA ARG A 68 -1.85 -14.10 4.54
C ARG A 68 -3.11 -13.96 3.66
N GLY A 69 -3.71 -15.11 3.35
CA GLY A 69 -5.16 -15.28 3.28
C GLY A 69 -5.85 -14.80 2.00
N ASN A 70 -7.14 -14.46 2.16
CA ASN A 70 -8.06 -14.12 1.08
C ASN A 70 -7.60 -12.89 0.30
N THR A 71 -7.95 -12.86 -0.98
CA THR A 71 -7.80 -11.69 -1.84
C THR A 71 -8.40 -10.47 -1.17
N PRO A 72 -7.62 -9.39 -0.98
CA PRO A 72 -8.12 -8.18 -0.33
C PRO A 72 -9.19 -7.50 -1.19
N ASN A 73 -10.19 -6.94 -0.54
CA ASN A 73 -11.28 -6.23 -1.21
C ASN A 73 -10.81 -4.87 -1.76
N PRO A 74 -11.42 -4.37 -2.84
CA PRO A 74 -11.17 -3.03 -3.33
C PRO A 74 -11.72 -1.96 -2.37
N PHE A 75 -11.27 -0.72 -2.56
CA PHE A 75 -11.89 0.46 -1.96
C PHE A 75 -12.81 1.10 -2.98
N VAL A 76 -14.13 0.97 -2.78
CA VAL A 76 -15.13 1.52 -3.71
C VAL A 76 -15.47 2.95 -3.31
N LYS A 77 -15.22 3.94 -4.18
CA LYS A 77 -15.33 5.38 -3.86
C LYS A 77 -16.71 5.82 -3.36
N THR A 78 -17.76 5.10 -3.72
CA THR A 78 -19.15 5.39 -3.28
C THR A 78 -19.45 4.91 -1.85
N THR A 79 -18.57 4.09 -1.26
CA THR A 79 -18.68 3.66 0.16
C THR A 79 -17.94 4.66 1.04
N GLU A 80 -18.35 4.79 2.30
CA GLU A 80 -17.67 5.69 3.26
C GLU A 80 -16.19 5.34 3.43
N ARG A 81 -15.87 4.05 3.62
CA ARG A 81 -14.48 3.56 3.71
C ARG A 81 -13.68 3.90 2.46
N GLY A 82 -14.24 3.67 1.28
CA GLY A 82 -13.55 3.93 0.02
C GLY A 82 -13.34 5.43 -0.25
N ARG A 83 -14.34 6.27 0.06
CA ARG A 83 -14.24 7.72 -0.05
C ARG A 83 -13.13 8.26 0.86
N LEU A 84 -13.13 7.90 2.13
CA LEU A 84 -12.11 8.35 3.10
C LEU A 84 -10.71 7.86 2.72
N ALA A 85 -10.59 6.63 2.21
CA ALA A 85 -9.32 6.11 1.74
C ALA A 85 -8.82 6.88 0.50
N CYS A 86 -9.70 7.25 -0.44
CA CYS A 86 -9.33 8.09 -1.58
C CYS A 86 -8.91 9.50 -1.14
N GLU A 87 -9.64 10.12 -0.20
CA GLU A 87 -9.29 11.43 0.36
C GLU A 87 -7.92 11.39 1.06
N MET A 88 -7.63 10.35 1.84
CA MET A 88 -6.33 10.15 2.47
C MET A 88 -5.19 10.11 1.42
N VAL A 89 -5.42 9.44 0.29
CA VAL A 89 -4.46 9.35 -0.83
C VAL A 89 -4.28 10.70 -1.52
N GLU A 90 -5.37 11.42 -1.78
CA GLU A 90 -5.35 12.76 -2.37
C GLU A 90 -4.59 13.76 -1.47
N GLU A 91 -4.76 13.65 -0.15
CA GLU A 91 -4.07 14.47 0.86
C GLU A 91 -2.63 14.01 1.17
N GLY A 92 -2.17 12.89 0.60
CA GLY A 92 -0.83 12.35 0.82
C GLY A 92 -0.59 11.88 2.26
N LYS A 93 -1.64 11.45 2.96
CA LYS A 93 -1.57 11.06 4.38
C LYS A 93 -1.32 9.56 4.57
N SER A 94 -0.87 9.21 5.75
CA SER A 94 -0.84 7.84 6.26
C SER A 94 -1.67 7.73 7.53
N HIS A 95 -2.05 6.51 7.86
CA HIS A 95 -2.83 6.17 9.04
C HIS A 95 -2.36 4.84 9.62
N PHE A 96 -2.33 4.75 10.94
CA PHE A 96 -2.05 3.53 11.68
C PHE A 96 -3.16 3.33 12.71
N GLU A 97 -3.78 2.15 12.68
CA GLU A 97 -4.78 1.71 13.64
C GLU A 97 -4.21 0.52 14.42
N PRO A 98 -3.72 0.73 15.66
CA PRO A 98 -3.09 -0.33 16.46
C PRO A 98 -4.11 -1.37 16.95
N ASP A 99 -5.38 -0.98 17.11
CA ASP A 99 -6.47 -1.87 17.53
C ASP A 99 -7.81 -1.35 16.96
N ILE A 100 -8.34 -2.05 15.95
CA ILE A 100 -9.60 -1.67 15.31
C ILE A 100 -10.80 -1.67 16.26
N SER A 101 -10.73 -2.38 17.39
CA SER A 101 -11.81 -2.36 18.40
C SER A 101 -11.91 -1.01 19.11
N GLN A 102 -10.80 -0.26 19.13
CA GLN A 102 -10.68 1.07 19.73
C GLN A 102 -10.73 2.21 18.70
N ALA A 103 -10.98 1.88 17.42
CA ALA A 103 -10.99 2.84 16.34
C ALA A 103 -11.96 4.01 16.61
N SER A 104 -11.53 5.23 16.29
CA SER A 104 -12.30 6.45 16.57
C SER A 104 -13.57 6.59 15.70
N SER A 105 -13.68 5.80 14.64
CA SER A 105 -14.87 5.75 13.77
C SER A 105 -15.04 4.37 13.13
N ASP A 106 -16.26 4.06 12.67
CA ASP A 106 -16.55 2.80 11.97
C ASP A 106 -15.78 2.65 10.66
N ALA A 107 -15.40 3.75 10.01
CA ALA A 107 -14.56 3.71 8.82
C ALA A 107 -13.16 3.16 9.11
N TYR A 108 -12.60 3.50 10.27
CA TYR A 108 -11.28 3.05 10.69
C TYR A 108 -11.29 1.63 11.29
N LYS A 109 -12.46 1.06 11.60
CA LYS A 109 -12.57 -0.39 11.87
C LYS A 109 -12.22 -1.25 10.65
N GLY A 110 -12.25 -0.63 9.46
CA GLY A 110 -11.99 -1.30 8.19
C GLY A 110 -13.01 -2.40 7.92
N THR A 111 -12.56 -3.55 7.42
CA THR A 111 -13.45 -4.72 7.27
C THR A 111 -13.43 -5.64 8.49
N GLY A 112 -12.41 -5.54 9.35
CA GLY A 112 -12.16 -6.47 10.46
C GLY A 112 -12.10 -7.95 10.06
N ASN A 113 -12.02 -8.26 8.77
CA ASN A 113 -12.11 -9.63 8.28
C ASN A 113 -10.73 -10.28 8.33
N GLY A 114 -10.41 -10.85 9.49
CA GLY A 114 -9.19 -11.58 9.75
C GLY A 114 -8.00 -10.74 10.19
N TYR A 115 -8.18 -9.45 10.50
CA TYR A 115 -7.15 -8.58 11.06
C TYR A 115 -7.73 -7.68 12.14
N GLU A 116 -6.89 -7.27 13.07
CA GLU A 116 -7.25 -6.41 14.20
C GLU A 116 -6.38 -5.14 14.27
N THR A 117 -5.37 -5.03 13.42
CA THR A 117 -4.52 -3.84 13.26
C THR A 117 -4.12 -3.65 11.80
N TYR A 118 -3.90 -2.40 11.39
CA TYR A 118 -3.39 -2.10 10.05
C TYR A 118 -2.70 -0.74 9.96
N ILE A 119 -1.85 -0.62 8.94
CA ILE A 119 -1.24 0.61 8.46
C ILE A 119 -1.73 0.86 7.03
N SER A 120 -2.02 2.11 6.72
CA SER A 120 -2.32 2.61 5.37
C SER A 120 -1.40 3.78 5.05
N ALA A 121 -0.71 3.76 3.91
CA ALA A 121 0.13 4.87 3.46
C ALA A 121 -0.21 5.25 2.03
N ALA A 122 -0.43 6.55 1.80
CA ALA A 122 -0.65 7.07 0.46
C ALA A 122 0.58 6.89 -0.43
N ILE A 123 0.35 6.45 -1.67
CA ILE A 123 1.33 6.52 -2.76
C ILE A 123 1.07 7.87 -3.44
N ASN A 124 1.84 8.88 -3.10
CA ASN A 124 1.57 10.27 -3.50
C ASN A 124 2.89 11.02 -3.81
N SER A 125 2.90 11.83 -4.88
CA SER A 125 4.05 12.65 -5.31
C SER A 125 3.91 14.15 -5.00
N GLY A 126 3.33 14.49 -3.85
CA GLY A 126 3.04 15.86 -3.40
C GLY A 126 1.83 16.48 -4.08
N SER A 127 1.76 16.43 -5.42
CA SER A 127 0.64 17.00 -6.20
C SER A 127 -0.33 15.96 -6.73
N THR A 128 0.04 14.68 -6.73
CA THR A 128 -0.73 13.61 -7.36
C THR A 128 -0.77 12.38 -6.46
N GLY A 129 -1.98 11.94 -6.11
CA GLY A 129 -2.22 10.64 -5.48
C GLY A 129 -2.36 9.54 -6.53
N TYR A 130 -1.63 8.44 -6.36
CA TYR A 130 -1.63 7.30 -7.28
C TYR A 130 -2.29 6.06 -6.71
N GLY A 131 -2.41 5.95 -5.38
CA GLY A 131 -2.90 4.74 -4.74
C GLY A 131 -2.51 4.67 -3.27
N MET A 132 -2.54 3.47 -2.71
CA MET A 132 -2.31 3.23 -1.28
C MET A 132 -1.58 1.91 -1.06
N VAL A 133 -0.63 1.89 -0.13
CA VAL A 133 -0.09 0.67 0.45
C VAL A 133 -0.82 0.39 1.75
N THR A 134 -1.25 -0.86 1.96
CA THR A 134 -1.77 -1.29 3.26
C THR A 134 -0.97 -2.47 3.79
N VAL A 135 -0.78 -2.51 5.10
CA VAL A 135 -0.26 -3.65 5.84
C VAL A 135 -1.22 -3.99 6.97
N ASP A 136 -1.63 -5.25 7.10
CA ASP A 136 -2.53 -5.71 8.17
C ASP A 136 -2.05 -7.00 8.85
N ALA A 137 -2.41 -7.18 10.12
CA ALA A 137 -2.01 -8.32 10.95
C ALA A 137 -3.19 -8.86 11.81
N PRO A 138 -3.21 -10.16 12.16
CA PRO A 138 -4.34 -10.81 12.82
C PRO A 138 -4.67 -10.23 14.18
N ASN A 139 -3.66 -9.90 14.99
CA ASN A 139 -3.87 -9.54 16.38
C ASN A 139 -3.63 -8.04 16.56
N ALA A 140 -4.43 -7.42 17.41
CA ALA A 140 -4.21 -6.04 17.82
C ALA A 140 -2.79 -5.88 18.40
N LEU A 141 -2.19 -4.71 18.18
CA LEU A 141 -0.86 -4.33 18.69
C LEU A 141 0.33 -5.12 18.11
N ASP A 142 0.11 -6.01 17.13
CA ASP A 142 1.20 -6.70 16.42
C ASP A 142 2.04 -5.75 15.54
N LEU A 143 1.41 -4.66 15.06
CA LEU A 143 2.08 -3.57 14.34
C LEU A 143 2.39 -2.42 15.31
N VAL A 144 3.46 -1.69 15.02
CA VAL A 144 3.88 -0.51 15.82
C VAL A 144 4.18 0.71 14.94
N ASP A 145 4.36 1.88 15.55
CA ASP A 145 4.65 3.14 14.85
C ASP A 145 5.90 3.06 13.95
N THR A 146 6.90 2.28 14.35
CA THR A 146 8.12 2.08 13.54
C THR A 146 7.82 1.34 12.24
N ASP A 147 6.87 0.41 12.25
CA ASP A 147 6.45 -0.32 11.04
C ASP A 147 5.78 0.64 10.05
N MET A 148 5.00 1.61 10.56
CA MET A 148 4.41 2.65 9.72
C MET A 148 5.48 3.42 8.94
N GLN A 149 6.62 3.73 9.56
CA GLN A 149 7.72 4.41 8.85
C GLN A 149 8.29 3.56 7.71
N ILE A 150 8.41 2.24 7.91
CA ILE A 150 8.83 1.31 6.86
C ILE A 150 7.81 1.31 5.71
N VAL A 151 6.52 1.24 6.03
CA VAL A 151 5.44 1.26 5.04
C VAL A 151 5.43 2.58 4.25
N CYS A 152 5.61 3.71 4.92
CA CYS A 152 5.72 5.03 4.27
C CYS A 152 6.91 5.09 3.31
N VAL A 153 8.09 4.61 3.70
CA VAL A 153 9.27 4.57 2.80
C VAL A 153 8.99 3.73 1.55
N VAL A 154 8.30 2.59 1.69
CA VAL A 154 7.91 1.77 0.52
C VAL A 154 6.86 2.49 -0.34
N ALA A 155 5.91 3.20 0.28
CA ALA A 155 4.93 3.99 -0.45
C ALA A 155 5.57 5.15 -1.23
N ASP A 156 6.58 5.81 -0.68
CA ASP A 156 7.34 6.88 -1.35
C ASP A 156 8.12 6.34 -2.56
N LEU A 157 8.74 5.17 -2.43
CA LEU A 157 9.43 4.52 -3.55
C LEU A 157 8.45 4.09 -4.65
N LEU A 158 7.28 3.59 -4.27
CA LEU A 158 6.20 3.33 -5.21
C LEU A 158 5.74 4.62 -5.89
N ALA A 159 5.63 5.74 -5.18
CA ALA A 159 5.20 7.01 -5.76
C ALA A 159 6.14 7.46 -6.90
N ILE A 160 7.45 7.23 -6.76
CA ILE A 160 8.42 7.45 -7.85
C ILE A 160 8.10 6.55 -9.05
N ALA A 161 7.86 5.26 -8.82
CA ALA A 161 7.55 4.29 -9.87
C ALA A 161 6.27 4.67 -10.65
N PHE A 162 5.21 5.00 -9.91
CA PHE A 162 3.93 5.45 -10.45
C PHE A 162 4.09 6.76 -11.22
N ALA A 163 4.87 7.72 -10.72
CA ALA A 163 5.10 8.98 -11.42
C ALA A 163 5.84 8.82 -12.76
N ILE A 164 6.79 7.87 -12.86
CA ILE A 164 7.49 7.56 -14.12
C ILE A 164 6.57 6.84 -15.12
N ALA A 165 5.70 5.97 -14.60
CA ALA A 165 4.75 5.19 -15.39
C ALA A 165 3.53 6.01 -15.83
N ASP A 166 3.17 7.07 -15.09
CA ASP A 166 2.08 7.98 -15.44
C ASP A 166 2.42 8.74 -16.73
N THR A 167 1.68 8.49 -17.79
CA THR A 167 1.90 9.09 -19.12
C THR A 167 0.87 10.19 -19.43
N LYS A 168 0.39 10.92 -18.41
CA LYS A 168 -0.47 12.09 -18.62
C LYS A 168 0.12 13.07 -19.63
#